data_AF-A0A6I8LRG4-F1
#
_entry.id   AF-A0A6I8LRG4-F1
#
_cell.length_a   1.000
_cell.length_b   1.000
_cell.length_c   1.000
_cell.angle_alpha   90.00
_cell.angle_beta   90.00
_cell.angle_gamma   90.00
#
_symmetry.space_group_name_H-M   'P 1'
#
loop_
_entity.id
_entity.type
_entity.pdbx_description
1 polymer ?
#
loop_
_entity_poly.entity_id
_entity_poly.type
_entity_poly.pdbx_seq_one_letter_code
_entity_poly.pdbx_strand_id
1 'polypeptide(L)'
;MSAKFLRRVLAACASMLVVAGLLAAPASADLQKPSQQWLRDSQAGLFLHWGMRTSPGYTSCSAWEKAITDGGWSPAYWVTEAKKLHASYLVLASFHSRLGYSRAWPSKIPGSCTTKRDFLGELIAAAKPQGLKVILYMTNDAQWHDEGGHEWLDSAGYSKYKGKTVDLDSQSGFGQFSYDNFFEVMKNYPDLGGFWIDNDNAYWESHDLYQQIYQQRPDYLLSNNNEDTPIMDTISNEQKTGMTPSYDYPQATYTAMPRLTEACFKLPDTGSWWYGGSNSAVNKALNIGRLVTNSGSSIKSLMAETAMVNGKFPSNQEAFNNFANTYLGAIWESLGGTEGAGYMYGGMQPGFWNDGAHGVITIKGDTQYVHVLTKPSGSTLKIRDNGYRVSKVTNLRTGAAISFSQGSGSLTLSGLSGWDTYDTVFKVETAGRTGTYDPKTVTLKASASASGHSGQAASDGDYLTYFDNNKTLPVNLDYDLGSAKKVQYLGVNQREDSVSYARSDSEQSARIKAYKVFVSSDGKNWGSAVKSGTLPSHRGVQFVDLTAVTSRYVRLQVTSTYAASSDSTRYKRLRIDETWLGSDYATTAG
;
A
#
# COMPACT_ATOMS: atom_id res chain seq x y z
N MET A 1 24.91 -7.44 -63.06
CA MET A 1 24.13 -6.25 -63.47
C MET A 1 22.96 -6.75 -64.32
N SER A 2 21.70 -6.42 -64.11
CA SER A 2 21.11 -5.31 -63.33
C SER A 2 19.75 -5.81 -62.81
N ALA A 3 19.49 -5.92 -61.50
CA ALA A 3 19.29 -4.84 -60.53
C ALA A 3 18.18 -3.86 -60.94
N LYS A 4 16.92 -4.31 -60.81
CA LYS A 4 15.70 -3.52 -60.49
C LYS A 4 14.48 -4.33 -60.94
N PHE A 5 14.00 -5.26 -60.11
CA PHE A 5 12.58 -5.69 -60.10
C PHE A 5 12.25 -6.68 -58.96
N LEU A 6 13.25 -7.11 -58.18
CA LEU A 6 13.07 -7.91 -56.96
C LEU A 6 13.15 -7.07 -55.66
N ARG A 7 12.60 -5.85 -55.70
CA ARG A 7 12.43 -4.95 -54.55
C ARG A 7 11.07 -4.27 -54.72
N ARG A 8 9.97 -4.94 -54.33
CA ARG A 8 8.69 -4.31 -53.94
C ARG A 8 7.54 -5.26 -53.56
N VAL A 9 7.72 -6.59 -53.52
CA VAL A 9 6.62 -7.52 -53.14
C VAL A 9 6.89 -8.35 -51.87
N LEU A 10 8.04 -8.18 -51.21
CA LEU A 10 8.35 -8.86 -49.93
C LEU A 10 8.45 -7.90 -48.73
N ALA A 11 7.90 -6.69 -48.85
CA ALA A 11 7.90 -5.65 -47.81
C ALA A 11 6.47 -5.25 -47.38
N ALA A 12 5.53 -6.21 -47.38
CA ALA A 12 4.12 -5.96 -47.03
C ALA A 12 3.48 -7.02 -46.12
N CYS A 13 4.26 -7.93 -45.50
CA CYS A 13 3.72 -8.97 -44.60
C CYS A 13 4.50 -9.15 -43.27
N ALA A 14 5.32 -8.18 -42.84
CA ALA A 14 6.06 -8.29 -41.56
C ALA A 14 6.09 -6.97 -40.79
N SER A 15 4.92 -6.35 -40.61
CA SER A 15 4.78 -5.10 -39.84
C SER A 15 3.41 -5.00 -39.16
N MET A 16 2.95 -6.12 -38.60
CA MET A 16 1.86 -6.21 -37.63
C MET A 16 2.25 -7.35 -36.70
N LEU A 17 2.12 -7.15 -35.38
CA LEU A 17 2.76 -7.92 -34.27
C LEU A 17 4.20 -7.43 -34.04
N VAL A 18 4.58 -6.72 -32.98
CA VAL A 18 4.05 -6.62 -31.62
C VAL A 18 4.35 -5.22 -31.11
N VAL A 19 3.33 -4.38 -31.01
CA VAL A 19 3.27 -3.31 -30.00
C VAL A 19 2.00 -3.58 -29.20
N ALA A 20 1.98 -4.73 -28.53
CA ALA A 20 1.07 -4.91 -27.41
C ALA A 20 1.69 -4.12 -26.27
N GLY A 21 1.12 -2.93 -26.03
CA GLY A 21 1.49 -2.14 -24.86
C GLY A 21 1.40 -3.02 -23.62
N LEU A 22 2.44 -2.91 -22.79
CA LEU A 22 2.46 -3.29 -21.39
C LEU A 22 1.35 -2.53 -20.66
N LEU A 23 0.11 -2.95 -20.86
CA LEU A 23 -0.93 -2.79 -19.86
C LEU A 23 -0.80 -4.05 -19.01
N ALA A 24 0.05 -3.99 -17.99
CA ALA A 24 0.00 -4.96 -16.92
C ALA A 24 -1.44 -4.94 -16.38
N ALA A 25 -2.22 -5.98 -16.71
CA ALA A 25 -3.40 -6.28 -15.93
C ALA A 25 -2.92 -6.44 -14.48
N PRO A 26 -3.65 -5.93 -13.48
CA PRO A 26 -3.29 -6.17 -12.10
C PRO A 26 -3.11 -7.68 -11.94
N ALA A 27 -1.95 -8.00 -11.42
CA ALA A 27 -1.53 -9.33 -11.08
C ALA A 27 -2.58 -10.05 -10.22
N SER A 28 -3.19 -11.11 -10.74
CA SER A 28 -3.98 -12.03 -9.91
C SER A 28 -3.03 -12.95 -9.15
N ALA A 29 -2.33 -12.40 -8.16
CA ALA A 29 -1.63 -13.19 -7.15
C ALA A 29 -2.66 -13.96 -6.31
N ASP A 30 -2.24 -15.08 -5.71
CA ASP A 30 -3.10 -15.80 -4.77
C ASP A 30 -3.44 -14.87 -3.60
N LEU A 31 -4.69 -14.40 -3.58
CA LEU A 31 -5.11 -13.27 -2.77
C LEU A 31 -5.22 -13.63 -1.29
N GLN A 32 -5.20 -14.91 -0.94
CA GLN A 32 -5.14 -15.38 0.45
C GLN A 32 -4.36 -16.70 0.53
N LYS A 33 -3.14 -16.63 1.06
CA LYS A 33 -2.36 -17.81 1.48
C LYS A 33 -2.17 -17.81 3.00
N PRO A 34 -2.10 -18.97 3.67
CA PRO A 34 -1.75 -19.04 5.09
C PRO A 34 -0.43 -18.31 5.43
N SER A 35 0.56 -18.36 4.54
CA SER A 35 1.85 -17.68 4.69
C SER A 35 1.76 -16.15 4.74
N GLN A 36 0.68 -15.57 4.22
CA GLN A 36 0.43 -14.13 4.22
C GLN A 36 -0.30 -13.63 5.47
N GLN A 37 -0.93 -14.53 6.25
CA GLN A 37 -1.87 -14.14 7.30
C GLN A 37 -1.21 -13.27 8.37
N TRP A 38 0.00 -13.62 8.80
CA TRP A 38 0.72 -12.83 9.81
C TRP A 38 0.97 -11.39 9.35
N LEU A 39 1.19 -11.17 8.05
CA LEU A 39 1.39 -9.84 7.50
C LEU A 39 0.06 -9.09 7.37
N ARG A 40 -1.04 -9.79 7.00
CA ARG A 40 -2.40 -9.22 7.04
C ARG A 40 -2.77 -8.74 8.44
N ASP A 41 -2.41 -9.49 9.47
CA ASP A 41 -2.68 -9.16 10.87
C ASP A 41 -1.78 -8.04 11.41
N SER A 42 -0.65 -7.77 10.74
CA SER A 42 0.29 -6.74 11.15
C SER A 42 -0.20 -5.32 10.83
N GLN A 43 0.38 -4.33 11.50
CA GLN A 43 0.24 -2.91 11.13
C GLN A 43 1.56 -2.30 10.65
N ALA A 44 2.69 -2.81 11.16
CA ALA A 44 4.00 -2.27 10.85
C ALA A 44 5.15 -3.29 10.89
N GLY A 45 6.23 -2.94 10.21
CA GLY A 45 7.55 -3.57 10.24
C GLY A 45 8.67 -2.55 10.43
N LEU A 46 9.85 -3.04 10.80
CA LEU A 46 11.08 -2.26 10.93
C LEU A 46 12.08 -2.62 9.82
N PHE A 47 12.47 -1.64 9.00
CA PHE A 47 13.41 -1.83 7.89
C PHE A 47 14.82 -1.38 8.30
N LEU A 48 15.78 -2.29 8.22
CA LEU A 48 17.16 -2.10 8.68
C LEU A 48 18.13 -2.15 7.50
N HIS A 49 18.57 -1.00 7.02
CA HIS A 49 19.63 -0.90 6.00
C HIS A 49 20.98 -0.79 6.69
N TRP A 50 21.78 -1.87 6.59
CA TRP A 50 22.98 -2.01 7.40
C TRP A 50 24.05 -2.86 6.72
N GLY A 51 25.17 -2.26 6.35
CA GLY A 51 26.26 -2.96 5.65
C GLY A 51 27.61 -2.26 5.83
N MET A 52 28.60 -2.66 5.04
CA MET A 52 29.97 -2.14 5.16
C MET A 52 30.08 -0.63 4.93
N ARG A 53 29.14 -0.01 4.20
CA ARG A 53 29.11 1.45 4.00
C ARG A 53 28.23 2.22 4.99
N THR A 54 27.64 1.54 5.98
CA THR A 54 27.06 2.22 7.15
C THR A 54 28.17 2.97 7.87
N SER A 55 27.93 4.24 8.23
CA SER A 55 28.99 5.09 8.80
C SER A 55 29.42 4.66 10.22
N PRO A 56 30.73 4.64 10.53
CA PRO A 56 31.85 4.83 9.62
C PRO A 56 31.99 3.65 8.64
N GLY A 57 32.26 3.92 7.37
CA GLY A 57 32.38 2.87 6.35
C GLY A 57 33.66 2.03 6.51
N TYR A 58 33.59 0.77 6.06
CA TYR A 58 34.67 -0.21 6.07
C TYR A 58 34.85 -0.81 4.67
N THR A 59 36.09 -1.07 4.27
CA THR A 59 36.41 -1.85 3.06
C THR A 59 36.92 -3.26 3.38
N SER A 60 37.22 -3.54 4.65
CA SER A 60 37.59 -4.87 5.12
C SER A 60 36.40 -5.54 5.82
N CYS A 61 35.96 -6.68 5.27
CA CYS A 61 34.84 -7.46 5.80
C CYS A 61 35.08 -7.88 7.26
N SER A 62 36.32 -8.29 7.60
CA SER A 62 36.69 -8.68 8.96
C SER A 62 36.77 -7.47 9.91
N ALA A 63 37.18 -6.30 9.42
CA ALA A 63 37.18 -5.08 10.23
C ALA A 63 35.74 -4.61 10.53
N TRP A 64 34.84 -4.71 9.55
CA TRP A 64 33.41 -4.42 9.72
C TRP A 64 32.78 -5.37 10.75
N GLU A 65 32.95 -6.69 10.58
CA GLU A 65 32.43 -7.68 11.53
C GLU A 65 33.00 -7.49 12.95
N LYS A 66 34.29 -7.14 13.06
CA LYS A 66 34.91 -6.82 14.33
C LYS A 66 34.29 -5.57 14.96
N ALA A 67 34.08 -4.50 14.19
CA ALA A 67 33.47 -3.27 14.69
C ALA A 67 32.03 -3.48 15.18
N ILE A 68 31.25 -4.32 14.48
CA ILE A 68 29.92 -4.75 14.92
C ILE A 68 29.99 -5.46 16.28
N THR A 69 30.88 -6.45 16.37
CA THR A 69 30.98 -7.34 17.54
C THR A 69 31.55 -6.61 18.75
N ASP A 70 32.67 -5.92 18.61
CA ASP A 70 33.29 -5.11 19.66
C ASP A 70 32.39 -3.94 20.08
N GLY A 71 31.59 -3.42 19.13
CA GLY A 71 30.60 -2.37 19.39
C GLY A 71 29.41 -2.84 20.23
N GLY A 72 29.30 -4.14 20.51
CA GLY A 72 28.26 -4.72 21.35
C GLY A 72 26.91 -4.92 20.66
N TRP A 73 26.91 -5.15 19.34
CA TRP A 73 25.69 -5.47 18.60
C TRP A 73 24.93 -6.64 19.26
N SER A 74 23.62 -6.48 19.35
CA SER A 74 22.71 -7.48 19.92
C SER A 74 21.42 -7.56 19.12
N PRO A 75 20.96 -8.77 18.75
CA PRO A 75 19.68 -8.94 18.05
C PRO A 75 18.50 -8.57 18.97
N ALA A 76 18.65 -8.77 20.28
CA ALA A 76 17.63 -8.44 21.28
C ALA A 76 17.36 -6.93 21.32
N TYR A 77 18.36 -6.09 21.04
CA TYR A 77 18.15 -4.65 20.93
C TYR A 77 17.22 -4.31 19.76
N TRP A 78 17.49 -4.79 18.55
CA TRP A 78 16.61 -4.56 17.40
C TRP A 78 15.20 -5.10 17.60
N VAL A 79 15.07 -6.30 18.19
CA VAL A 79 13.78 -6.87 18.55
C VAL A 79 13.04 -5.98 19.56
N THR A 80 13.74 -5.42 20.54
CA THR A 80 13.14 -4.50 21.52
C THR A 80 12.67 -3.21 20.86
N GLU A 81 13.47 -2.62 19.98
CA GLU A 81 13.10 -1.41 19.26
C GLU A 81 11.91 -1.64 18.30
N ALA A 82 11.87 -2.78 17.60
CA ALA A 82 10.73 -3.15 16.78
C ALA A 82 9.43 -3.27 17.63
N LYS A 83 9.51 -3.87 18.82
CA LYS A 83 8.35 -3.99 19.73
C LYS A 83 7.85 -2.63 20.23
N LYS A 84 8.74 -1.65 20.44
CA LYS A 84 8.35 -0.28 20.79
C LYS A 84 7.49 0.38 19.70
N LEU A 85 7.65 -0.02 18.45
CA LEU A 85 6.84 0.43 17.32
C LEU A 85 5.57 -0.43 17.10
N HIS A 86 5.35 -1.43 17.95
CA HIS A 86 4.35 -2.48 17.76
C HIS A 86 4.50 -3.20 16.39
N ALA A 87 5.72 -3.27 15.88
CA ALA A 87 6.01 -3.97 14.64
C ALA A 87 5.86 -5.50 14.82
N SER A 88 5.44 -6.18 13.75
CA SER A 88 5.30 -7.65 13.72
C SER A 88 6.44 -8.33 12.95
N TYR A 89 7.31 -7.55 12.31
CA TYR A 89 8.40 -8.07 11.50
C TYR A 89 9.56 -7.08 11.36
N LEU A 90 10.72 -7.61 11.00
CA LEU A 90 11.89 -6.85 10.59
C LEU A 90 12.28 -7.23 9.17
N VAL A 91 12.76 -6.26 8.39
CA VAL A 91 13.40 -6.50 7.10
C VAL A 91 14.87 -6.12 7.20
N LEU A 92 15.77 -7.07 6.99
CA LEU A 92 17.22 -6.84 7.04
C LEU A 92 17.79 -6.65 5.64
N ALA A 93 18.24 -5.43 5.33
CA ALA A 93 18.90 -5.05 4.09
C ALA A 93 20.41 -4.88 4.30
N SER A 94 21.10 -6.02 4.50
CA SER A 94 22.56 -6.04 4.49
C SER A 94 23.14 -6.31 3.11
N PHE A 95 22.54 -7.24 2.36
CA PHE A 95 22.91 -7.56 0.98
C PHE A 95 22.30 -6.53 0.03
N HIS A 96 22.80 -5.30 0.12
CA HIS A 96 22.29 -4.13 -0.57
C HIS A 96 23.37 -3.51 -1.45
N SER A 97 22.99 -3.11 -2.66
CA SER A 97 23.94 -2.71 -3.72
C SER A 97 24.83 -1.55 -3.31
N ARG A 98 24.22 -0.55 -2.68
CA ARG A 98 24.93 0.64 -2.17
C ARG A 98 25.54 0.47 -0.78
N LEU A 99 25.43 -0.69 -0.15
CA LEU A 99 26.01 -0.95 1.19
C LEU A 99 27.17 -1.95 1.15
N GLY A 100 27.76 -2.16 -0.03
CA GLY A 100 28.92 -3.03 -0.20
C GLY A 100 28.55 -4.51 -0.24
N TYR A 101 27.32 -4.84 -0.67
CA TYR A 101 26.85 -6.21 -0.93
C TYR A 101 27.15 -7.17 0.23
N SER A 102 27.06 -6.66 1.46
CA SER A 102 27.54 -7.36 2.65
C SER A 102 26.53 -8.39 3.12
N ARG A 103 26.92 -9.66 3.14
CA ARG A 103 26.07 -10.74 3.62
C ARG A 103 26.31 -10.90 5.13
N ALA A 104 25.36 -10.43 5.93
CA ALA A 104 25.42 -10.51 7.41
C ALA A 104 25.11 -11.93 7.94
N TRP A 105 25.51 -12.94 7.18
CA TRP A 105 25.37 -14.35 7.48
C TRP A 105 26.58 -15.11 6.91
N PRO A 106 26.94 -16.28 7.47
CA PRO A 106 28.03 -17.08 6.96
C PRO A 106 27.64 -17.75 5.65
N SER A 107 28.47 -17.56 4.62
CA SER A 107 28.27 -18.13 3.28
C SER A 107 29.48 -18.92 2.83
N LYS A 108 29.24 -20.02 2.12
CA LYS A 108 30.28 -20.78 1.41
C LYS A 108 30.45 -20.31 -0.03
N ILE A 109 29.51 -19.51 -0.54
CA ILE A 109 29.54 -18.97 -1.89
C ILE A 109 30.42 -17.71 -1.89
N PRO A 110 31.58 -17.69 -2.58
CA PRO A 110 32.37 -16.47 -2.74
C PRO A 110 31.68 -15.50 -3.70
N GLY A 111 32.05 -14.22 -3.67
CA GLY A 111 31.53 -13.21 -4.59
C GLY A 111 31.24 -11.86 -3.93
N SER A 112 31.06 -11.82 -2.61
CA SER A 112 31.01 -10.58 -1.84
C SER A 112 31.37 -10.84 -0.37
N CYS A 113 31.55 -9.79 0.43
CA CYS A 113 31.76 -9.90 1.88
C CYS A 113 30.68 -10.77 2.54
N THR A 114 31.10 -11.69 3.42
CA THR A 114 30.25 -12.54 4.27
C THR A 114 30.85 -12.61 5.67
N THR A 115 30.01 -12.44 6.69
CA THR A 115 30.43 -12.48 8.09
C THR A 115 30.63 -13.91 8.59
N LYS A 116 31.57 -14.15 9.50
CA LYS A 116 31.73 -15.45 10.16
C LYS A 116 30.71 -15.65 11.28
N ARG A 117 30.39 -14.58 12.02
CA ARG A 117 29.27 -14.53 12.94
C ARG A 117 27.96 -14.47 12.17
N ASP A 118 26.96 -15.18 12.68
CA ASP A 118 25.66 -15.34 12.03
C ASP A 118 24.64 -14.31 12.54
N PHE A 119 24.80 -13.05 12.11
CA PHE A 119 23.91 -11.97 12.56
C PHE A 119 22.46 -12.17 12.11
N LEU A 120 22.24 -12.70 10.89
CA LEU A 120 20.91 -13.05 10.39
C LEU A 120 20.25 -14.15 11.25
N GLY A 121 20.95 -15.27 11.47
CA GLY A 121 20.46 -16.37 12.30
C GLY A 121 20.20 -15.95 13.74
N GLU A 122 21.10 -15.16 14.34
CA GLU A 122 20.93 -14.59 15.68
C GLU A 122 19.70 -13.67 15.76
N LEU A 123 19.43 -12.86 14.73
CA LEU A 123 18.24 -12.01 14.67
C LEU A 123 16.95 -12.84 14.55
N ILE A 124 16.93 -13.85 13.68
CA ILE A 124 15.78 -14.78 13.52
C ILE A 124 15.49 -15.47 14.86
N ALA A 125 16.52 -16.00 15.52
CA ALA A 125 16.40 -16.71 16.79
C ALA A 125 15.87 -15.81 17.92
N ALA A 126 16.27 -14.53 17.96
CA ALA A 126 15.77 -13.58 18.94
C ALA A 126 14.34 -13.08 18.65
N ALA A 127 13.99 -12.92 17.37
CA ALA A 127 12.70 -12.40 16.93
C ALA A 127 11.56 -13.42 17.10
N LYS A 128 11.81 -14.68 16.72
CA LYS A 128 10.82 -15.77 16.72
C LYS A 128 10.07 -15.95 18.04
N PRO A 129 10.72 -16.09 19.23
CA PRO A 129 9.99 -16.25 20.49
C PRO A 129 9.21 -15.00 20.92
N GLN A 130 9.50 -13.84 20.31
CA GLN A 130 8.76 -12.60 20.53
C GLN A 130 7.60 -12.41 19.54
N GLY A 131 7.36 -13.39 18.65
CA GLY A 131 6.30 -13.34 17.65
C GLY A 131 6.62 -12.46 16.44
N LEU A 132 7.89 -12.02 16.27
CA LEU A 132 8.30 -11.26 15.09
C LEU A 132 8.86 -12.17 14.00
N LYS A 133 8.53 -11.86 12.74
CA LYS A 133 9.18 -12.44 11.56
C LYS A 133 10.40 -11.63 11.16
N VAL A 134 11.38 -12.29 10.55
CA VAL A 134 12.53 -11.61 9.92
C VAL A 134 12.49 -11.93 8.44
N ILE A 135 12.48 -10.91 7.59
CA ILE A 135 12.52 -11.01 6.14
C ILE A 135 13.91 -10.54 5.69
N LEU A 136 14.48 -11.22 4.70
CA LEU A 136 15.76 -10.82 4.13
C LEU A 136 15.55 -10.00 2.85
N TYR A 137 16.10 -8.78 2.81
CA TYR A 137 16.12 -8.00 1.59
C TYR A 137 17.19 -8.54 0.63
N MET A 138 16.87 -8.58 -0.67
CA MET A 138 17.73 -9.08 -1.73
C MET A 138 17.77 -8.08 -2.88
N THR A 139 18.96 -7.53 -3.15
CA THR A 139 19.18 -6.64 -4.29
C THR A 139 19.43 -7.44 -5.57
N ASN A 140 19.01 -6.90 -6.71
CA ASN A 140 19.34 -7.40 -8.05
C ASN A 140 20.49 -6.63 -8.71
N ASP A 141 20.87 -5.47 -8.15
CA ASP A 141 21.58 -4.45 -8.90
C ASP A 141 23.09 -4.54 -8.70
N ALA A 142 23.82 -4.85 -9.78
CA ALA A 142 25.29 -4.89 -9.81
C ALA A 142 25.95 -3.53 -9.98
N GLN A 143 25.21 -2.47 -10.35
CA GLN A 143 25.77 -1.19 -10.81
C GLN A 143 26.76 -0.55 -9.83
N TRP A 144 26.60 -0.79 -8.54
CA TRP A 144 27.36 -0.13 -7.47
C TRP A 144 28.57 -0.93 -6.99
N HIS A 145 29.02 -1.91 -7.79
CA HIS A 145 30.11 -2.82 -7.45
C HIS A 145 31.43 -2.10 -7.13
N ASP A 146 31.68 -0.89 -7.66
CA ASP A 146 32.89 -0.09 -7.39
C ASP A 146 32.61 1.17 -6.53
N GLU A 147 31.41 1.30 -5.94
CA GLU A 147 30.98 2.55 -5.31
C GLU A 147 31.91 2.98 -4.16
N GLY A 148 32.42 4.21 -4.24
CA GLY A 148 33.38 4.74 -3.26
C GLY A 148 34.84 4.36 -3.55
N GLY A 149 35.13 3.88 -4.77
CA GLY A 149 36.49 3.55 -5.22
C GLY A 149 37.01 2.23 -4.66
N HIS A 150 36.12 1.32 -4.31
CA HIS A 150 36.44 0.00 -3.80
C HIS A 150 35.57 -1.05 -4.50
N GLU A 151 36.21 -2.10 -5.02
CA GLU A 151 35.52 -3.22 -5.63
C GLU A 151 34.92 -4.12 -4.56
N TRP A 152 33.59 -4.23 -4.54
CA TRP A 152 32.81 -4.95 -3.55
C TRP A 152 32.49 -6.39 -3.98
N LEU A 153 32.62 -6.71 -5.27
CA LEU A 153 32.31 -8.01 -5.84
C LEU A 153 33.59 -8.76 -6.26
N ASP A 154 33.61 -10.07 -6.05
CA ASP A 154 34.74 -10.94 -6.39
C ASP A 154 34.36 -11.90 -7.52
N SER A 155 34.37 -11.37 -8.74
CA SER A 155 34.13 -12.12 -9.97
C SER A 155 35.09 -13.31 -10.14
N ALA A 156 36.35 -13.17 -9.72
CA ALA A 156 37.35 -14.24 -9.83
C ALA A 156 37.06 -15.39 -8.85
N GLY A 157 36.74 -15.06 -7.60
CA GLY A 157 36.36 -16.03 -6.58
C GLY A 157 35.10 -16.79 -6.96
N TYR A 158 34.05 -16.09 -7.41
CA TYR A 158 32.82 -16.74 -7.85
C TYR A 158 33.01 -17.57 -9.13
N SER A 159 33.78 -17.08 -10.10
CA SER A 159 34.11 -17.84 -11.31
C SER A 159 34.82 -19.17 -10.98
N LYS A 160 35.80 -19.12 -10.06
CA LYS A 160 36.49 -20.32 -9.59
C LYS A 160 35.53 -21.30 -8.90
N TYR A 161 34.61 -20.79 -8.09
CA TYR A 161 33.58 -21.61 -7.42
C TYR A 161 32.63 -22.29 -8.43
N LYS A 162 32.23 -21.59 -9.50
CA LYS A 162 31.34 -22.15 -10.53
C LYS A 162 32.07 -23.00 -11.58
N GLY A 163 33.40 -22.98 -11.61
CA GLY A 163 34.19 -23.67 -12.64
C GLY A 163 34.02 -23.08 -14.05
N LYS A 164 33.50 -21.85 -14.16
CA LYS A 164 33.31 -21.11 -15.40
C LYS A 164 33.42 -19.61 -15.13
N THR A 165 33.80 -18.82 -16.13
CA THR A 165 33.82 -17.36 -16.02
C THR A 165 32.41 -16.82 -15.80
N VAL A 166 32.24 -16.04 -14.73
CA VAL A 166 31.04 -15.27 -14.42
C VAL A 166 31.47 -13.89 -13.96
N ASP A 167 30.94 -12.86 -14.60
CA ASP A 167 31.22 -11.45 -14.31
C ASP A 167 30.13 -10.88 -13.41
N LEU A 168 30.44 -10.68 -12.13
CA LEU A 168 29.51 -10.14 -11.12
C LEU A 168 29.23 -8.65 -11.30
N ASP A 169 30.04 -7.94 -12.08
CA ASP A 169 29.85 -6.52 -12.35
C ASP A 169 28.69 -6.34 -13.35
N SER A 170 28.36 -7.41 -14.10
CA SER A 170 27.21 -7.49 -14.99
C SER A 170 25.93 -7.92 -14.26
N GLN A 171 24.79 -7.37 -14.69
CA GLN A 171 23.48 -7.75 -14.14
C GLN A 171 23.16 -9.24 -14.28
N SER A 172 23.63 -9.90 -15.34
CA SER A 172 23.40 -11.33 -15.57
C SER A 172 24.27 -12.22 -14.67
N GLY A 173 25.56 -11.89 -14.53
CA GLY A 173 26.45 -12.64 -13.65
C GLY A 173 26.14 -12.41 -12.17
N PHE A 174 25.82 -11.16 -11.78
CA PHE A 174 25.28 -10.87 -10.45
C PHE A 174 23.94 -11.58 -10.21
N GLY A 175 23.05 -11.61 -11.20
CA GLY A 175 21.80 -12.37 -11.15
C GLY A 175 22.05 -13.85 -10.85
N GLN A 176 23.04 -14.47 -11.50
CA GLN A 176 23.44 -15.85 -11.20
C GLN A 176 24.03 -16.01 -9.78
N PHE A 177 24.82 -15.05 -9.30
CA PHE A 177 25.37 -15.09 -7.94
C PHE A 177 24.31 -14.92 -6.86
N SER A 178 23.48 -13.91 -6.96
CA SER A 178 22.36 -13.66 -6.05
C SER A 178 21.36 -14.81 -6.07
N TYR A 179 21.08 -15.42 -7.23
CA TYR A 179 20.30 -16.66 -7.33
C TYR A 179 20.85 -17.76 -6.42
N ASP A 180 22.14 -18.08 -6.50
CA ASP A 180 22.76 -19.09 -5.63
C ASP A 180 22.62 -18.72 -4.13
N ASN A 181 22.67 -17.43 -3.77
CA ASN A 181 22.46 -16.96 -2.40
C ASN A 181 21.03 -17.20 -1.89
N PHE A 182 19.99 -17.07 -2.72
CA PHE A 182 18.61 -17.41 -2.32
C PHE A 182 18.51 -18.87 -1.85
N PHE A 183 19.09 -19.82 -2.60
CA PHE A 183 19.04 -21.24 -2.23
C PHE A 183 19.88 -21.55 -0.99
N GLU A 184 21.03 -20.91 -0.81
CA GLU A 184 21.81 -21.05 0.42
C GLU A 184 21.03 -20.56 1.64
N VAL A 185 20.44 -19.36 1.55
CA VAL A 185 19.65 -18.78 2.65
C VAL A 185 18.41 -19.61 2.94
N MET A 186 17.65 -19.99 1.91
CA MET A 186 16.49 -20.86 2.09
C MET A 186 16.86 -22.16 2.77
N LYS A 187 17.98 -22.79 2.40
CA LYS A 187 18.46 -24.02 3.02
C LYS A 187 18.84 -23.83 4.48
N ASN A 188 19.59 -22.76 4.78
CA ASN A 188 20.20 -22.56 6.09
C ASN A 188 19.26 -21.97 7.14
N TYR A 189 18.23 -21.21 6.73
CA TYR A 189 17.37 -20.44 7.65
C TYR A 189 15.88 -20.79 7.48
N PRO A 190 15.42 -22.03 7.79
CA PRO A 190 14.02 -22.43 7.60
C PRO A 190 13.00 -21.58 8.36
N ASP A 191 13.43 -20.86 9.41
CA ASP A 191 12.60 -19.96 10.22
C ASP A 191 12.54 -18.51 9.68
N LEU A 192 13.21 -18.21 8.56
CA LEU A 192 13.10 -16.92 7.89
C LEU A 192 11.65 -16.69 7.43
N GLY A 193 11.17 -15.45 7.55
CA GLY A 193 9.82 -15.05 7.16
C GLY A 193 9.63 -14.86 5.65
N GLY A 194 10.71 -14.78 4.88
CA GLY A 194 10.66 -14.62 3.43
C GLY A 194 11.72 -13.67 2.87
N PHE A 195 11.46 -13.17 1.66
CA PHE A 195 12.33 -12.25 0.95
C PHE A 195 11.61 -10.95 0.58
N TRP A 196 12.35 -9.84 0.69
CA TRP A 196 11.95 -8.54 0.16
C TRP A 196 12.84 -8.22 -1.04
N ILE A 197 12.24 -8.18 -2.22
CA ILE A 197 12.93 -8.08 -3.50
C ILE A 197 12.97 -6.61 -3.93
N ASP A 198 14.17 -6.07 -4.13
CA ASP A 198 14.33 -4.65 -4.48
C ASP A 198 13.93 -4.33 -5.91
N ASN A 199 14.29 -5.18 -6.86
CA ASN A 199 13.79 -5.17 -8.23
C ASN A 199 14.00 -6.59 -8.78
N ASP A 200 13.26 -6.95 -9.83
CA ASP A 200 13.45 -8.24 -10.49
C ASP A 200 14.78 -8.29 -11.28
N ASN A 201 15.34 -9.50 -11.41
CA ASN A 201 16.49 -9.78 -12.26
C ASN A 201 16.09 -10.78 -13.34
N ALA A 202 16.47 -10.52 -14.59
CA ALA A 202 16.15 -11.40 -15.71
C ALA A 202 16.69 -12.84 -15.53
N TYR A 203 17.81 -13.02 -14.82
CA TYR A 203 18.32 -14.36 -14.50
C TYR A 203 17.37 -15.11 -13.56
N TRP A 204 16.82 -14.43 -12.55
CA TRP A 204 15.89 -15.03 -11.59
C TRP A 204 14.59 -15.47 -12.25
N GLU A 205 14.02 -14.61 -13.10
CA GLU A 205 12.78 -14.90 -13.84
C GLU A 205 12.97 -16.04 -14.84
N SER A 206 14.05 -16.02 -15.63
CA SER A 206 14.34 -17.05 -16.63
C SER A 206 14.69 -18.41 -16.04
N HIS A 207 14.96 -18.48 -14.74
CA HIS A 207 15.25 -19.72 -14.02
C HIS A 207 14.16 -20.03 -12.98
N ASP A 208 12.95 -19.47 -13.10
CA ASP A 208 11.80 -19.78 -12.23
C ASP A 208 12.10 -19.65 -10.73
N LEU A 209 12.91 -18.66 -10.32
CA LEU A 209 13.35 -18.51 -8.92
C LEU A 209 12.15 -18.50 -7.96
N TYR A 210 11.14 -17.68 -8.25
CA TYR A 210 10.03 -17.45 -7.33
C TYR A 210 9.12 -18.68 -7.21
N GLN A 211 8.90 -19.40 -8.31
CA GLN A 211 8.19 -20.69 -8.28
C GLN A 211 8.94 -21.70 -7.43
N GLN A 212 10.27 -21.77 -7.56
CA GLN A 212 11.10 -22.66 -6.76
C GLN A 212 11.11 -22.28 -5.28
N ILE A 213 11.09 -20.99 -4.94
CA ILE A 213 10.95 -20.53 -3.55
C ILE A 213 9.65 -21.07 -2.97
N TYR A 214 8.51 -20.90 -3.63
CA TYR A 214 7.24 -21.44 -3.12
C TYR A 214 7.23 -22.96 -3.00
N GLN A 215 7.88 -23.68 -3.92
CA GLN A 215 7.97 -25.14 -3.84
C GLN A 215 8.79 -25.62 -2.64
N GLN A 216 9.88 -24.93 -2.31
CA GLN A 216 10.79 -25.34 -1.24
C GLN A 216 10.44 -24.74 0.13
N ARG A 217 9.84 -23.55 0.12
CA ARG A 217 9.52 -22.73 1.29
C ARG A 217 8.12 -22.11 1.12
N PRO A 218 7.05 -22.92 1.13
CA PRO A 218 5.68 -22.42 0.93
C PRO A 218 5.23 -21.41 2.01
N ASP A 219 5.90 -21.41 3.17
CA ASP A 219 5.62 -20.48 4.27
C ASP A 219 6.35 -19.14 4.16
N TYR A 220 7.23 -18.96 3.17
CA TYR A 220 7.95 -17.70 2.97
C TYR A 220 7.06 -16.69 2.26
N LEU A 221 7.12 -15.45 2.72
CA LEU A 221 6.55 -14.30 2.04
C LEU A 221 7.49 -13.83 0.93
N LEU A 222 6.94 -13.52 -0.25
CA LEU A 222 7.66 -12.78 -1.29
C LEU A 222 7.09 -11.35 -1.44
N SER A 223 7.88 -10.34 -1.13
CA SER A 223 7.55 -8.92 -1.37
C SER A 223 8.36 -8.36 -2.52
N ASN A 224 7.78 -7.50 -3.36
CA ASN A 224 8.52 -6.76 -4.39
C ASN A 224 8.34 -5.25 -4.23
N ASN A 225 9.42 -4.50 -4.42
CA ASN A 225 9.47 -3.06 -4.36
C ASN A 225 8.80 -2.40 -5.58
N ASN A 226 7.81 -1.54 -5.36
CA ASN A 226 7.10 -0.73 -6.38
C ASN A 226 6.47 -1.50 -7.56
N GLU A 227 6.68 -2.80 -7.72
CA GLU A 227 6.10 -3.60 -8.79
C GLU A 227 5.04 -4.56 -8.26
N ASP A 228 3.85 -4.53 -8.87
CA ASP A 228 2.75 -5.44 -8.53
C ASP A 228 2.76 -6.63 -9.49
N THR A 229 3.52 -7.67 -9.16
CA THR A 229 3.63 -8.89 -9.99
C THR A 229 2.77 -10.04 -9.44
N PRO A 230 2.24 -10.94 -10.30
CA PRO A 230 1.32 -12.02 -9.87
C PRO A 230 1.98 -13.06 -8.99
N ILE A 231 3.28 -13.24 -9.10
CA ILE A 231 3.99 -14.25 -8.34
C ILE A 231 4.33 -13.78 -6.93
N MET A 232 4.32 -12.47 -6.66
CA MET A 232 4.71 -11.93 -5.35
C MET A 232 3.51 -11.83 -4.41
N ASP A 233 3.71 -12.11 -3.13
CA ASP A 233 2.67 -12.04 -2.10
C ASP A 233 2.32 -10.60 -1.71
N THR A 234 3.23 -9.64 -1.87
CA THR A 234 2.99 -8.22 -1.58
C THR A 234 3.69 -7.30 -2.57
N ILE A 235 3.14 -6.09 -2.72
CA ILE A 235 3.86 -4.93 -3.26
C ILE A 235 4.22 -4.00 -2.10
N SER A 236 5.50 -3.63 -2.00
CA SER A 236 5.97 -2.60 -1.09
C SER A 236 6.31 -1.33 -1.86
N ASN A 237 5.55 -0.27 -1.61
CA ASN A 237 5.76 1.02 -2.25
C ASN A 237 6.90 1.75 -1.53
N GLU A 238 7.93 2.16 -2.27
CA GLU A 238 9.03 2.94 -1.72
C GLU A 238 8.73 4.43 -1.71
N GLN A 239 9.11 5.05 -0.59
CA GLN A 239 9.12 6.48 -0.28
C GLN A 239 8.37 7.36 -1.28
N LYS A 240 7.12 7.67 -0.96
CA LYS A 240 6.30 8.62 -1.72
C LYS A 240 6.35 10.02 -1.10
N THR A 241 6.17 11.02 -1.94
CA THR A 241 6.13 12.45 -1.59
C THR A 241 5.11 13.19 -2.45
N GLY A 242 4.75 14.42 -2.05
CA GLY A 242 3.79 15.27 -2.77
C GLY A 242 2.33 15.07 -2.37
N MET A 243 2.05 14.19 -1.39
CA MET A 243 0.72 14.06 -0.80
C MET A 243 0.36 15.31 0.00
N THR A 244 -0.94 15.63 0.05
CA THR A 244 -1.47 16.71 0.89
C THR A 244 -2.65 16.15 1.70
N PRO A 245 -2.57 16.06 3.03
CA PRO A 245 -1.40 16.34 3.87
C PRO A 245 -0.22 15.38 3.61
N SER A 246 1.01 15.79 3.96
CA SER A 246 2.23 15.01 3.65
C SER A 246 2.33 13.66 4.34
N TYR A 247 1.53 13.44 5.39
CA TYR A 247 1.45 12.19 6.11
C TYR A 247 0.47 11.18 5.48
N ASP A 248 -0.43 11.59 4.58
CA ASP A 248 -1.41 10.71 3.93
C ASP A 248 -0.77 9.95 2.76
N TYR A 249 0.18 9.07 3.11
CA TYR A 249 0.89 8.19 2.19
C TYR A 249 -0.03 7.39 1.25
N PRO A 250 -1.19 6.85 1.72
CA PRO A 250 -2.15 6.16 0.86
C PRO A 250 -2.47 6.89 -0.45
N GLN A 251 -2.50 8.23 -0.48
CA GLN A 251 -2.76 9.00 -1.71
C GLN A 251 -1.83 8.67 -2.89
N ALA A 252 -0.62 8.17 -2.59
CA ALA A 252 0.41 7.88 -3.58
C ALA A 252 0.55 6.39 -3.93
N THR A 253 -0.36 5.55 -3.42
CA THR A 253 -0.41 4.11 -3.77
C THR A 253 -1.46 3.85 -4.86
N TYR A 254 -1.33 2.73 -5.58
CA TYR A 254 -2.16 2.41 -6.75
C TYR A 254 -2.56 0.93 -6.81
N THR A 255 -2.58 0.26 -5.66
CA THR A 255 -2.89 -1.17 -5.56
C THR A 255 -4.19 -1.35 -4.77
N ALA A 256 -5.18 -1.95 -5.41
CA ALA A 256 -6.49 -2.17 -4.81
C ALA A 256 -6.47 -3.41 -3.91
N MET A 257 -7.18 -3.33 -2.79
CA MET A 257 -7.42 -4.47 -1.90
C MET A 257 -8.21 -5.59 -2.63
N PRO A 258 -8.10 -6.86 -2.19
CA PRO A 258 -7.41 -7.38 -1.00
C PRO A 258 -5.92 -7.71 -1.21
N ARG A 259 -5.32 -7.21 -2.30
CA ARG A 259 -3.88 -7.31 -2.54
C ARG A 259 -3.11 -6.67 -1.38
N LEU A 260 -2.23 -7.43 -0.76
CA LEU A 260 -1.38 -6.93 0.32
C LEU A 260 -0.44 -5.84 -0.20
N THR A 261 -0.53 -4.69 0.44
CA THR A 261 0.25 -3.50 0.11
C THR A 261 1.01 -3.03 1.34
N GLU A 262 2.28 -2.73 1.15
CA GLU A 262 3.16 -2.13 2.15
C GLU A 262 3.59 -0.74 1.66
N ALA A 263 3.79 0.17 2.60
CA ALA A 263 4.32 1.50 2.40
C ALA A 263 5.63 1.59 3.17
N CYS A 264 6.76 1.51 2.47
CA CYS A 264 8.07 1.72 3.08
C CYS A 264 8.49 3.19 3.01
N PHE A 265 8.92 3.73 4.15
CA PHE A 265 9.29 5.13 4.28
C PHE A 265 10.37 5.33 5.34
N LYS A 266 11.16 6.38 5.18
CA LYS A 266 12.26 6.70 6.10
C LYS A 266 11.73 7.39 7.35
N LEU A 267 12.21 6.97 8.52
CA LEU A 267 11.86 7.57 9.80
C LEU A 267 12.53 8.96 9.97
N PRO A 268 13.87 9.09 9.82
CA PRO A 268 14.41 10.35 9.34
C PRO A 268 13.86 10.60 7.94
N ASP A 269 12.96 11.55 7.80
CA ASP A 269 12.26 11.80 6.53
C ASP A 269 13.17 12.40 5.43
N THR A 270 14.43 12.67 5.77
CA THR A 270 15.48 13.17 4.88
C THR A 270 16.75 12.32 4.99
N GLY A 271 17.60 12.38 3.96
CA GLY A 271 18.84 11.61 3.90
C GLY A 271 18.67 10.20 3.29
N SER A 272 19.70 9.38 3.46
CA SER A 272 19.77 8.00 2.93
C SER A 272 18.93 7.01 3.75
N TRP A 273 18.73 5.82 3.20
CA TRP A 273 18.06 4.69 3.89
C TRP A 273 18.88 4.09 5.03
N TRP A 274 20.19 4.33 5.06
CA TRP A 274 21.15 3.84 6.05
C TRP A 274 21.80 4.98 6.83
N TYR A 275 22.49 4.63 7.92
CA TYR A 275 23.17 5.63 8.75
C TYR A 275 24.37 6.24 8.03
N GLY A 276 24.26 7.54 7.74
CA GLY A 276 25.30 8.33 7.08
C GLY A 276 26.28 9.03 8.03
N GLY A 277 26.19 8.82 9.36
CA GLY A 277 27.03 9.52 10.35
C GLY A 277 26.33 10.67 11.09
N SER A 278 25.04 10.89 10.81
CA SER A 278 24.27 12.01 11.36
C SER A 278 23.14 11.54 12.27
N ASN A 279 22.97 12.20 13.41
CA ASN A 279 21.79 12.04 14.27
C ASN A 279 20.65 12.93 13.74
N SER A 280 20.09 12.59 12.59
CA SER A 280 19.04 13.37 11.93
C SER A 280 17.79 13.52 12.81
N ALA A 281 17.09 14.64 12.68
CA ALA A 281 15.82 14.84 13.37
C ALA A 281 14.74 13.89 12.83
N VAL A 282 13.78 13.52 13.69
CA VAL A 282 12.64 12.68 13.32
C VAL A 282 11.35 13.49 13.48
N ASN A 283 10.59 13.62 12.39
CA ASN A 283 9.30 14.30 12.43
C ASN A 283 8.21 13.36 12.98
N LYS A 284 7.80 13.55 14.24
CA LYS A 284 6.78 12.73 14.89
C LYS A 284 5.42 12.80 14.20
N ALA A 285 4.96 14.00 13.84
CA ALA A 285 3.64 14.19 13.24
C ALA A 285 3.56 13.48 11.87
N LEU A 286 4.62 13.59 11.07
CA LEU A 286 4.70 12.90 9.79
C LEU A 286 4.67 11.38 9.96
N ASN A 287 5.50 10.83 10.83
CA ASN A 287 5.66 9.38 10.95
C ASN A 287 4.47 8.69 11.64
N ILE A 288 3.90 9.30 12.68
CA ILE A 288 2.64 8.81 13.28
C ILE A 288 1.49 8.95 12.30
N GLY A 289 1.37 10.09 11.59
CA GLY A 289 0.34 10.26 10.57
C GLY A 289 0.44 9.23 9.44
N ARG A 290 1.65 8.90 8.97
CA ARG A 290 1.86 7.84 7.96
C ARG A 290 1.41 6.48 8.48
N LEU A 291 1.83 6.10 9.68
CA LEU A 291 1.41 4.84 10.30
C LEU A 291 -0.11 4.73 10.41
N VAL A 292 -0.77 5.77 10.91
CA VAL A 292 -2.22 5.80 11.11
C VAL A 292 -2.98 5.81 9.77
N THR A 293 -2.59 6.66 8.82
CA THR A 293 -3.25 6.71 7.50
C THR A 293 -3.10 5.42 6.70
N ASN A 294 -1.92 4.78 6.76
CA ASN A 294 -1.70 3.46 6.19
C ASN A 294 -2.64 2.41 6.82
N SER A 295 -2.71 2.37 8.15
CA SER A 295 -3.62 1.46 8.89
C SER A 295 -5.08 1.69 8.50
N GLY A 296 -5.51 2.96 8.41
CA GLY A 296 -6.85 3.37 7.95
C GLY A 296 -7.14 3.10 6.48
N SER A 297 -6.17 2.60 5.72
CA SER A 297 -6.30 2.14 4.33
C SER A 297 -5.93 0.66 4.15
N SER A 298 -5.75 -0.09 5.26
CA SER A 298 -5.26 -1.48 5.26
C SER A 298 -3.90 -1.69 4.59
N ILE A 299 -3.05 -0.66 4.60
CA ILE A 299 -1.67 -0.69 4.09
C ILE A 299 -0.71 -0.91 5.27
N LYS A 300 0.29 -1.77 5.11
CA LYS A 300 1.30 -2.05 6.15
C LYS A 300 2.37 -0.97 6.13
N SER A 301 2.83 -0.52 7.30
CA SER A 301 3.88 0.49 7.39
C SER A 301 5.24 -0.15 7.61
N LEU A 302 6.17 0.00 6.67
CA LEU A 302 7.54 -0.46 6.84
C LEU A 302 8.47 0.73 7.11
N MET A 303 8.74 0.98 8.38
CA MET A 303 9.50 2.14 8.84
C MET A 303 10.99 1.85 8.75
N ALA A 304 11.72 2.63 7.95
CA ALA A 304 13.16 2.47 7.83
C ALA A 304 13.92 3.32 8.85
N GLU A 305 14.72 2.64 9.66
CA GLU A 305 15.62 3.25 10.65
C GLU A 305 17.08 2.97 10.31
N THR A 306 17.90 3.93 10.68
CA THR A 306 19.31 3.99 10.28
C THR A 306 20.20 3.53 11.42
N ALA A 307 20.30 2.21 11.60
CA ALA A 307 21.20 1.63 12.59
C ALA A 307 22.66 1.99 12.31
N MET A 308 23.40 2.36 13.35
CA MET A 308 24.84 2.57 13.32
C MET A 308 25.57 1.22 13.19
N VAL A 309 26.89 1.24 12.96
CA VAL A 309 27.69 0.01 12.79
C VAL A 309 27.57 -0.95 13.98
N ASN A 310 27.45 -0.47 15.21
CA ASN A 310 27.23 -1.32 16.38
C ASN A 310 25.77 -1.81 16.57
N GLY A 311 24.89 -1.51 15.61
CA GLY A 311 23.46 -1.83 15.65
C GLY A 311 22.60 -0.85 16.44
N LYS A 312 23.17 0.06 17.23
CA LYS A 312 22.37 1.04 17.97
C LYS A 312 21.77 2.07 17.03
N PHE A 313 20.60 2.60 17.37
CA PHE A 313 20.01 3.70 16.62
C PHE A 313 20.59 5.02 17.12
N PRO A 314 20.74 6.03 16.24
CA PRO A 314 21.00 7.39 16.67
C PRO A 314 19.94 7.85 17.68
N SER A 315 20.34 8.66 18.66
CA SER A 315 19.49 8.97 19.82
C SER A 315 18.15 9.62 19.47
N ASN A 316 18.03 10.33 18.35
CA ASN A 316 16.75 10.89 17.90
C ASN A 316 15.75 9.82 17.45
N GLN A 317 16.24 8.71 16.87
CA GLN A 317 15.41 7.57 16.48
C GLN A 317 15.05 6.73 17.72
N GLU A 318 16.00 6.47 18.62
CA GLU A 318 15.69 5.84 19.92
C GLU A 318 14.64 6.65 20.70
N ALA A 319 14.75 7.99 20.71
CA ALA A 319 13.78 8.87 21.33
C ALA A 319 12.41 8.81 20.65
N PHE A 320 12.35 8.65 19.33
CA PHE A 320 11.10 8.39 18.61
C PHE A 320 10.50 7.06 19.02
N ASN A 321 11.28 5.97 19.07
CA ASN A 321 10.79 4.64 19.42
C ASN A 321 10.24 4.60 20.86
N ASN A 322 10.93 5.24 21.81
CA ASN A 322 10.45 5.37 23.18
C ASN A 322 9.14 6.16 23.26
N PHE A 323 9.03 7.24 22.48
CA PHE A 323 7.79 8.01 22.35
C PHE A 323 6.66 7.16 21.74
N ALA A 324 6.93 6.47 20.63
CA ALA A 324 5.97 5.63 19.92
C ALA A 324 5.43 4.51 20.83
N ASN A 325 6.29 3.85 21.61
CA ASN A 325 5.88 2.81 22.57
C ASN A 325 4.79 3.30 23.52
N THR A 326 4.96 4.50 24.06
CA THR A 326 3.98 5.09 24.98
C THR A 326 2.75 5.59 24.23
N TYR A 327 2.98 6.28 23.10
CA TYR A 327 1.93 6.93 22.34
C TYR A 327 0.94 5.94 21.70
N LEU A 328 1.48 4.92 21.04
CA LEU A 328 0.74 3.84 20.39
C LEU A 328 0.02 2.98 21.42
N GLY A 329 0.65 2.67 22.57
CA GLY A 329 0.00 1.92 23.64
C GLY A 329 -1.35 2.52 24.05
N ALA A 330 -1.46 3.85 24.07
CA ALA A 330 -2.69 4.54 24.46
C ALA A 330 -3.73 4.75 23.34
N ILE A 331 -3.44 4.34 22.09
CA ILE A 331 -4.43 4.27 20.99
C ILE A 331 -4.46 2.90 20.31
N TRP A 332 -3.77 1.88 20.84
CA TRP A 332 -3.58 0.63 20.11
C TRP A 332 -4.89 -0.10 19.81
N GLU A 333 -5.92 0.09 20.64
CA GLU A 333 -7.27 -0.43 20.38
C GLU A 333 -7.82 0.00 19.00
N SER A 334 -7.46 1.18 18.50
CA SER A 334 -7.90 1.68 17.20
C SER A 334 -7.00 1.30 16.02
N LEU A 335 -5.93 0.54 16.23
CA LEU A 335 -5.01 0.11 15.17
C LEU A 335 -4.85 -1.42 15.14
N GLY A 336 -4.69 -2.04 16.31
CA GLY A 336 -4.43 -3.47 16.46
C GLY A 336 -5.63 -4.33 16.05
N GLY A 337 -5.47 -5.12 14.99
CA GLY A 337 -6.52 -6.00 14.47
C GLY A 337 -7.72 -5.23 13.90
N THR A 338 -7.49 -4.02 13.41
CA THR A 338 -8.46 -3.22 12.67
C THR A 338 -8.09 -3.19 11.18
N GLU A 339 -9.09 -2.89 10.34
CA GLU A 339 -8.91 -2.65 8.92
C GLU A 339 -9.29 -1.21 8.55
N GLY A 340 -8.95 -0.77 7.32
CA GLY A 340 -9.35 0.54 6.80
C GLY A 340 -10.83 0.63 6.46
N ALA A 341 -11.48 1.68 6.94
CA ALA A 341 -12.90 1.93 6.74
C ALA A 341 -13.19 2.92 5.59
N GLY A 342 -14.36 2.81 4.98
CA GLY A 342 -14.77 3.56 3.79
C GLY A 342 -14.30 2.95 2.47
N TYR A 343 -13.91 1.67 2.52
CA TYR A 343 -13.41 0.85 1.41
C TYR A 343 -14.06 -0.56 1.46
N MET A 344 -13.30 -1.64 1.23
CA MET A 344 -13.80 -3.03 1.17
C MET A 344 -14.45 -3.55 2.45
N TYR A 345 -14.04 -3.05 3.61
CA TYR A 345 -14.55 -3.51 4.91
C TYR A 345 -15.76 -2.68 5.40
N GLY A 346 -16.28 -1.79 4.54
CA GLY A 346 -17.33 -0.86 4.91
C GLY A 346 -16.83 0.25 5.85
N GLY A 347 -17.74 0.88 6.58
CA GLY A 347 -17.50 1.97 7.51
C GLY A 347 -17.71 3.37 6.91
N MET A 348 -17.52 4.39 7.74
CA MET A 348 -17.70 5.82 7.43
C MET A 348 -16.61 6.38 6.52
N GLN A 349 -16.79 7.59 5.98
CA GLN A 349 -15.89 8.16 4.97
C GLN A 349 -14.58 8.70 5.58
N PRO A 350 -13.41 8.17 5.19
CA PRO A 350 -12.11 8.75 5.55
C PRO A 350 -11.76 9.96 4.67
N GLY A 351 -10.68 10.64 5.01
CA GLY A 351 -10.09 11.71 4.20
C GLY A 351 -10.44 13.11 4.72
N PHE A 352 -10.84 13.99 3.80
CA PHE A 352 -11.10 15.39 4.11
C PHE A 352 -12.52 15.61 4.66
N TRP A 353 -12.59 16.35 5.76
CA TRP A 353 -13.82 16.74 6.45
C TRP A 353 -13.93 18.27 6.51
N ASN A 354 -14.87 18.79 7.32
CA ASN A 354 -15.11 20.23 7.43
C ASN A 354 -13.86 21.00 7.89
N ASP A 355 -13.77 22.27 7.47
CA ASP A 355 -12.74 23.22 7.91
C ASP A 355 -11.29 22.76 7.67
N GLY A 356 -11.08 21.95 6.63
CA GLY A 356 -9.76 21.40 6.30
C GLY A 356 -9.30 20.29 7.25
N ALA A 357 -10.18 19.82 8.13
CA ALA A 357 -9.89 18.64 8.94
C ALA A 357 -9.61 17.44 8.03
N HIS A 358 -8.71 16.58 8.48
CA HIS A 358 -8.29 15.42 7.71
C HIS A 358 -7.93 14.26 8.64
N GLY A 359 -8.24 13.06 8.20
CA GLY A 359 -8.01 11.86 8.97
C GLY A 359 -8.43 10.60 8.24
N VAL A 360 -8.42 9.49 8.97
CA VAL A 360 -8.85 8.18 8.47
C VAL A 360 -9.75 7.51 9.48
N ILE A 361 -10.34 6.39 9.07
CA ILE A 361 -11.19 5.60 9.94
C ILE A 361 -10.69 4.16 9.88
N THR A 362 -10.53 3.54 11.04
CA THR A 362 -10.30 2.10 11.15
C THR A 362 -11.57 1.41 11.66
N ILE A 363 -11.74 0.13 11.36
CA ILE A 363 -12.94 -0.64 11.70
C ILE A 363 -12.59 -2.02 12.26
N LYS A 364 -13.36 -2.46 13.26
CA LYS A 364 -13.34 -3.81 13.82
C LYS A 364 -14.74 -4.21 14.29
N GLY A 365 -15.36 -5.12 13.54
CA GLY A 365 -16.77 -5.44 13.72
C GLY A 365 -17.63 -4.18 13.59
N ASP A 366 -18.51 -3.95 14.56
CA ASP A 366 -19.41 -2.80 14.60
C ASP A 366 -18.78 -1.52 15.18
N THR A 367 -17.51 -1.59 15.63
CA THR A 367 -16.79 -0.44 16.16
C THR A 367 -15.92 0.19 15.08
N GLN A 368 -15.99 1.50 14.97
CA GLN A 368 -15.16 2.32 14.10
C GLN A 368 -14.38 3.33 14.94
N TYR A 369 -13.17 3.67 14.51
CA TYR A 369 -12.34 4.67 15.17
C TYR A 369 -12.04 5.79 14.20
N VAL A 370 -12.48 6.99 14.53
CA VAL A 370 -12.20 8.20 13.75
C VAL A 370 -10.89 8.78 14.24
N HIS A 371 -9.85 8.71 13.41
CA HIS A 371 -8.54 9.28 13.66
C HIS A 371 -8.47 10.69 13.08
N VAL A 372 -8.39 11.71 13.92
CA VAL A 372 -8.30 13.12 13.48
C VAL A 372 -6.86 13.58 13.57
N LEU A 373 -6.17 13.51 12.43
CA LEU A 373 -4.75 13.85 12.27
C LEU A 373 -4.53 15.33 11.94
N THR A 374 -5.55 15.98 11.38
CA THR A 374 -5.62 17.43 11.24
C THR A 374 -6.97 17.89 11.74
N LYS A 375 -6.95 18.70 12.80
CA LYS A 375 -8.16 19.17 13.47
C LYS A 375 -8.88 20.25 12.65
N PRO A 376 -10.21 20.36 12.79
CA PRO A 376 -10.94 21.52 12.27
C PRO A 376 -10.52 22.81 13.00
N SER A 377 -10.86 23.95 12.41
CA SER A 377 -10.67 25.26 13.05
C SER A 377 -11.65 25.50 14.20
N GLY A 378 -12.84 24.89 14.14
CA GLY A 378 -13.89 24.97 15.16
C GLY A 378 -13.90 23.82 16.17
N SER A 379 -15.03 23.66 16.85
CA SER A 379 -15.31 22.63 17.86
C SER A 379 -16.25 21.52 17.35
N THR A 380 -16.40 21.43 16.03
CA THR A 380 -17.30 20.49 15.37
C THR A 380 -16.53 19.68 14.33
N LEU A 381 -16.79 18.38 14.29
CA LEU A 381 -16.30 17.49 13.23
C LEU A 381 -17.49 16.82 12.55
N LYS A 382 -17.56 16.94 11.22
CA LYS A 382 -18.63 16.42 10.39
C LYS A 382 -18.09 15.39 9.41
N ILE A 383 -18.56 14.15 9.54
CA ILE A 383 -18.09 12.98 8.80
C ILE A 383 -19.27 12.40 8.04
N ARG A 384 -19.08 12.01 6.78
CA ARG A 384 -20.11 11.27 6.04
C ARG A 384 -20.28 9.89 6.67
N ASP A 385 -21.52 9.59 7.07
CA ASP A 385 -21.82 8.38 7.83
C ASP A 385 -21.91 7.10 6.99
N ASN A 386 -21.97 7.24 5.67
CA ASN A 386 -22.14 6.15 4.70
C ASN A 386 -23.36 5.25 4.98
N GLY A 387 -24.38 5.79 5.67
CA GLY A 387 -25.55 5.06 6.10
C GLY A 387 -25.38 4.30 7.42
N TYR A 388 -24.20 4.30 8.04
CA TYR A 388 -23.97 3.65 9.33
C TYR A 388 -24.68 4.38 10.45
N ARG A 389 -25.53 3.68 11.21
CA ARG A 389 -26.19 4.27 12.39
C ARG A 389 -25.24 4.31 13.56
N VAL A 390 -25.14 5.45 14.24
CA VAL A 390 -24.25 5.64 15.39
C VAL A 390 -25.05 5.62 16.68
N SER A 391 -24.62 4.81 17.65
CA SER A 391 -25.24 4.73 18.99
C SER A 391 -24.45 5.49 20.04
N LYS A 392 -23.12 5.54 19.92
CA LYS A 392 -22.25 6.11 20.94
C LYS A 392 -20.93 6.59 20.37
N VAL A 393 -20.46 7.72 20.89
CA VAL A 393 -19.14 8.28 20.57
C VAL A 393 -18.40 8.60 21.86
N THR A 394 -17.16 8.16 21.97
CA THR A 394 -16.27 8.45 23.10
C THR A 394 -14.89 8.86 22.59
N ASN A 395 -14.22 9.78 23.27
CA ASN A 395 -12.79 9.99 23.06
C ASN A 395 -12.05 8.76 23.60
N LEU A 396 -11.23 8.13 22.75
CA LEU A 396 -10.61 6.84 23.07
C LEU A 396 -9.67 6.94 24.28
N ARG A 397 -8.85 8.00 24.36
CA ARG A 397 -7.86 8.13 25.42
C ARG A 397 -8.48 8.51 26.76
N THR A 398 -9.44 9.44 26.75
CA THR A 398 -10.01 9.99 28.00
C THR A 398 -11.25 9.24 28.46
N GLY A 399 -11.87 8.43 27.59
CA GLY A 399 -13.16 7.79 27.84
C GLY A 399 -14.34 8.76 27.88
N ALA A 400 -14.11 10.06 27.66
CA ALA A 400 -15.16 11.07 27.73
C ALA A 400 -16.20 10.84 26.64
N ALA A 401 -17.48 10.87 27.01
CA ALA A 401 -18.59 10.85 26.06
C ALA A 401 -18.56 12.12 25.20
N ILE A 402 -18.76 11.94 23.89
CA ILE A 402 -18.80 13.04 22.94
C ILE A 402 -20.24 13.25 22.49
N SER A 403 -20.73 14.49 22.63
CA SER A 403 -22.02 14.88 22.09
C SER A 403 -22.01 14.80 20.57
N PHE A 404 -23.00 14.13 20.00
CA PHE A 404 -23.12 14.00 18.55
C PHE A 404 -24.58 14.10 18.10
N SER A 405 -24.76 14.43 16.83
CA SER A 405 -26.01 14.28 16.11
C SER A 405 -25.76 13.55 14.79
N GLN A 406 -26.79 12.88 14.28
CA GLN A 406 -26.72 12.19 13.00
C GLN A 406 -27.94 12.53 12.15
N GLY A 407 -27.69 12.98 10.93
CA GLY A 407 -28.73 13.34 9.97
C GLY A 407 -28.14 13.93 8.70
N SER A 408 -28.95 13.97 7.63
CA SER A 408 -28.54 14.48 6.32
C SER A 408 -27.25 13.82 5.79
N GLY A 409 -27.06 12.54 6.10
CA GLY A 409 -25.93 11.71 5.66
C GLY A 409 -24.63 12.00 6.40
N SER A 410 -24.68 12.62 7.58
CA SER A 410 -23.48 12.92 8.34
C SER A 410 -23.63 12.66 9.82
N LEU A 411 -22.56 12.14 10.42
CA LEU A 411 -22.28 12.19 11.84
C LEU A 411 -21.63 13.54 12.15
N THR A 412 -22.18 14.29 13.10
CA THR A 412 -21.64 15.57 13.56
C THR A 412 -21.28 15.48 15.04
N LEU A 413 -19.99 15.44 15.34
CA LEU A 413 -19.46 15.51 16.70
C LEU A 413 -19.33 16.98 17.11
N SER A 414 -19.76 17.33 18.33
CA SER A 414 -19.85 18.73 18.79
C SER A 414 -19.19 18.93 20.16
N GLY A 415 -18.82 20.18 20.45
CA GLY A 415 -18.18 20.53 21.73
C GLY A 415 -16.75 20.02 21.86
N LEU A 416 -16.10 19.75 20.72
CA LEU A 416 -14.75 19.20 20.67
C LEU A 416 -13.73 20.24 21.14
N SER A 417 -12.84 19.80 22.03
CA SER A 417 -11.71 20.54 22.55
C SER A 417 -10.63 19.56 23.01
N GLY A 418 -9.46 20.06 23.43
CA GLY A 418 -8.40 19.19 23.97
C GLY A 418 -7.83 18.20 22.95
N TRP A 419 -7.63 18.65 21.70
CA TRP A 419 -7.06 17.84 20.63
C TRP A 419 -5.67 17.31 20.98
N ASP A 420 -5.46 16.01 20.78
CA ASP A 420 -4.15 15.37 20.85
C ASP A 420 -3.22 15.95 19.78
N THR A 421 -1.91 15.97 20.08
CA THR A 421 -0.91 16.60 19.20
C THR A 421 -0.78 15.95 17.83
N TYR A 422 -0.95 14.63 17.73
CA TYR A 422 -0.69 13.87 16.50
C TYR A 422 -1.91 13.14 15.94
N ASP A 423 -2.78 12.64 16.80
CA ASP A 423 -3.97 11.87 16.44
C ASP A 423 -4.97 11.88 17.59
N THR A 424 -6.10 12.58 17.41
CA THR A 424 -7.24 12.50 18.33
C THR A 424 -8.18 11.43 17.84
N VAL A 425 -8.38 10.38 18.66
CA VAL A 425 -9.18 9.23 18.26
C VAL A 425 -10.54 9.23 18.95
N PHE A 426 -11.60 9.11 18.17
CA PHE A 426 -12.95 8.88 18.67
C PHE A 426 -13.39 7.44 18.37
N LYS A 427 -13.73 6.69 19.41
CA LYS A 427 -14.38 5.38 19.28
C LYS A 427 -15.87 5.58 19.03
N VAL A 428 -16.36 5.03 17.94
CA VAL A 428 -17.73 5.14 17.44
C VAL A 428 -18.35 3.75 17.38
N GLU A 429 -19.35 3.51 18.21
CA GLU A 429 -20.15 2.28 18.15
C GLU A 429 -21.26 2.46 17.10
N THR A 430 -21.35 1.52 16.16
CA THR A 430 -22.31 1.59 15.04
C THR A 430 -23.25 0.39 14.99
N ALA A 431 -24.36 0.51 14.26
CA ALA A 431 -25.37 -0.54 14.10
C ALA A 431 -25.74 -0.73 12.63
N GLY A 432 -24.77 -1.16 11.82
CA GLY A 432 -24.93 -1.44 10.40
C GLY A 432 -25.42 -0.25 9.56
N ARG A 433 -25.61 -0.49 8.26
CA ARG A 433 -26.13 0.50 7.31
C ARG A 433 -27.66 0.47 7.28
N THR A 434 -28.26 1.64 7.12
CA THR A 434 -29.72 1.81 6.94
C THR A 434 -30.04 2.79 5.82
N GLY A 435 -31.26 2.74 5.31
CA GLY A 435 -31.71 3.63 4.23
C GLY A 435 -30.98 3.41 2.91
N THR A 436 -30.44 2.20 2.69
CA THR A 436 -29.77 1.78 1.45
C THR A 436 -30.52 0.62 0.82
N TYR A 437 -30.63 0.61 -0.51
CA TYR A 437 -31.17 -0.55 -1.20
C TYR A 437 -30.17 -1.70 -1.16
N ASP A 438 -30.67 -2.92 -0.91
CA ASP A 438 -29.87 -4.14 -1.04
C ASP A 438 -29.39 -4.25 -2.49
N PRO A 439 -28.06 -4.29 -2.75
CA PRO A 439 -27.50 -4.42 -4.09
C PRO A 439 -28.08 -5.62 -4.86
N LYS A 440 -28.44 -6.72 -4.17
CA LYS A 440 -29.05 -7.91 -4.78
C LYS A 440 -30.44 -7.65 -5.38
N THR A 441 -31.10 -6.57 -4.96
CA THR A 441 -32.43 -6.18 -5.45
C THR A 441 -32.37 -5.13 -6.56
N VAL A 442 -31.18 -4.63 -6.90
CA VAL A 442 -30.97 -3.59 -7.91
C VAL A 442 -30.24 -4.20 -9.11
N THR A 443 -30.86 -4.11 -10.28
CA THR A 443 -30.16 -4.48 -11.52
C THR A 443 -29.36 -3.29 -12.01
N LEU A 444 -28.05 -3.47 -12.24
CA LEU A 444 -27.16 -2.41 -12.71
C LEU A 444 -26.62 -2.73 -14.11
N LYS A 445 -26.94 -1.88 -15.08
CA LYS A 445 -26.46 -1.99 -16.47
C LYS A 445 -25.52 -0.85 -16.81
N ALA A 446 -24.39 -1.18 -17.42
CA ALA A 446 -23.47 -0.18 -17.96
C ALA A 446 -23.69 -0.02 -19.47
N SER A 447 -23.57 1.21 -20.00
CA SER A 447 -23.62 1.44 -21.45
C SER A 447 -22.38 0.96 -22.19
N ALA A 448 -21.26 0.78 -21.48
CA ALA A 448 -20.02 0.20 -21.98
C ALA A 448 -19.29 -0.49 -20.83
N SER A 449 -18.67 -1.64 -21.09
CA SER A 449 -17.87 -2.37 -20.10
C SER A 449 -16.77 -3.18 -20.76
N ALA A 450 -15.69 -3.44 -20.03
CA ALA A 450 -14.71 -4.45 -20.43
C ALA A 450 -15.30 -5.87 -20.28
N SER A 451 -14.75 -6.83 -21.00
CA SER A 451 -15.13 -8.25 -20.87
C SER A 451 -14.91 -8.71 -19.43
N GLY A 452 -15.89 -9.40 -18.84
CA GLY A 452 -15.84 -9.87 -17.44
C GLY A 452 -16.12 -8.81 -16.37
N HIS A 453 -16.22 -7.52 -16.73
CA HIS A 453 -16.34 -6.39 -15.78
C HIS A 453 -17.61 -5.57 -16.03
N SER A 454 -18.76 -6.26 -16.05
CA SER A 454 -20.07 -5.66 -16.35
C SER A 454 -20.49 -4.63 -15.29
N GLY A 455 -21.52 -3.82 -15.60
CA GLY A 455 -22.08 -2.88 -14.62
C GLY A 455 -22.54 -3.55 -13.32
N GLN A 456 -23.07 -4.77 -13.38
CA GLN A 456 -23.55 -5.51 -12.19
C GLN A 456 -22.43 -5.81 -11.19
N ALA A 457 -21.17 -5.90 -11.65
CA ALA A 457 -20.01 -6.15 -10.80
C ALA A 457 -19.69 -5.00 -9.84
N ALA A 458 -20.31 -3.82 -10.00
CA ALA A 458 -20.21 -2.75 -9.01
C ALA A 458 -21.33 -2.79 -7.95
N SER A 459 -22.24 -3.77 -8.01
CA SER A 459 -23.37 -3.88 -7.09
C SER A 459 -23.73 -5.33 -6.77
N ASP A 460 -22.77 -6.25 -6.84
CA ASP A 460 -22.94 -7.65 -6.46
C ASP A 460 -22.50 -7.92 -5.00
N GLY A 461 -21.79 -6.97 -4.39
CA GLY A 461 -21.30 -7.04 -3.01
C GLY A 461 -19.98 -7.79 -2.86
N ASP A 462 -19.28 -8.06 -3.96
CA ASP A 462 -17.96 -8.70 -3.97
C ASP A 462 -16.88 -7.70 -4.42
N TYR A 463 -15.80 -7.59 -3.64
CA TYR A 463 -14.67 -6.70 -3.95
C TYR A 463 -13.60 -7.39 -4.83
N LEU A 464 -13.78 -8.67 -5.14
CA LEU A 464 -12.98 -9.42 -6.12
C LEU A 464 -13.47 -9.18 -7.55
N THR A 465 -14.74 -8.85 -7.72
CA THR A 465 -15.31 -8.34 -8.97
C THR A 465 -15.29 -6.81 -8.96
N TYR A 466 -15.36 -6.21 -10.15
CA TYR A 466 -15.46 -4.76 -10.29
C TYR A 466 -15.97 -4.41 -11.68
N PHE A 467 -16.61 -3.24 -11.80
CA PHE A 467 -16.95 -2.63 -13.08
C PHE A 467 -15.72 -1.97 -13.71
N ASP A 468 -15.53 -2.10 -15.03
CA ASP A 468 -14.52 -1.39 -15.82
C ASP A 468 -15.20 -0.81 -17.06
N ASN A 469 -15.10 0.51 -17.26
CA ASN A 469 -15.73 1.20 -18.38
C ASN A 469 -15.07 0.98 -19.75
N ASN A 470 -14.01 0.18 -19.84
CA ASN A 470 -13.21 -0.03 -21.04
C ASN A 470 -12.76 1.30 -21.70
N LYS A 471 -12.36 2.28 -20.86
CA LYS A 471 -11.96 3.64 -21.27
C LYS A 471 -13.00 4.39 -22.12
N THR A 472 -14.26 3.96 -22.08
CA THR A 472 -15.36 4.62 -22.79
C THR A 472 -15.98 5.68 -21.90
N LEU A 473 -15.95 6.94 -22.35
CA LEU A 473 -16.62 8.06 -21.72
C LEU A 473 -17.37 8.90 -22.78
N PRO A 474 -18.57 9.42 -22.48
CA PRO A 474 -19.31 9.20 -21.24
C PRO A 474 -19.79 7.74 -21.10
N VAL A 475 -19.91 7.26 -19.86
CA VAL A 475 -20.49 5.95 -19.55
C VAL A 475 -21.67 6.11 -18.61
N ASN A 476 -22.75 5.39 -18.89
CA ASN A 476 -23.95 5.37 -18.06
C ASN A 476 -23.95 4.11 -17.20
N LEU A 477 -24.28 4.27 -15.92
CA LEU A 477 -24.61 3.22 -14.97
C LEU A 477 -26.10 3.36 -14.63
N ASP A 478 -26.91 2.46 -15.18
CA ASP A 478 -28.37 2.47 -15.10
C ASP A 478 -28.85 1.46 -14.07
N TYR A 479 -29.40 1.97 -12.97
CA TYR A 479 -29.97 1.20 -11.87
C TYR A 479 -31.47 1.01 -12.12
N ASP A 480 -31.95 -0.23 -12.14
CA ASP A 480 -33.38 -0.58 -12.09
C ASP A 480 -33.73 -1.06 -10.67
N LEU A 481 -34.57 -0.28 -9.98
CA LEU A 481 -35.06 -0.60 -8.63
C LEU A 481 -36.22 -1.62 -8.62
N GLY A 482 -36.68 -2.06 -9.80
CA GLY A 482 -37.81 -2.98 -10.01
C GLY A 482 -39.18 -2.29 -9.96
N SER A 483 -39.31 -1.23 -9.18
CA SER A 483 -40.51 -0.40 -9.05
C SER A 483 -40.12 1.05 -8.78
N ALA A 484 -41.08 1.98 -8.85
CA ALA A 484 -40.84 3.35 -8.41
C ALA A 484 -40.57 3.37 -6.90
N LYS A 485 -39.39 3.85 -6.49
CA LYS A 485 -39.00 3.97 -5.08
C LYS A 485 -38.29 5.31 -4.84
N LYS A 486 -38.25 5.73 -3.58
CA LYS A 486 -37.61 6.97 -3.14
C LYS A 486 -36.08 6.85 -3.22
N VAL A 487 -35.40 7.85 -3.76
CA VAL A 487 -33.94 7.93 -3.82
C VAL A 487 -33.50 9.32 -3.34
N GLN A 488 -32.48 9.35 -2.49
CA GLN A 488 -31.93 10.57 -1.90
C GLN A 488 -30.43 10.73 -2.14
N TYR A 489 -29.68 9.67 -2.41
CA TYR A 489 -28.26 9.77 -2.73
C TYR A 489 -27.75 8.54 -3.48
N LEU A 490 -26.56 8.69 -4.06
CA LEU A 490 -25.74 7.59 -4.56
C LEU A 490 -24.42 7.58 -3.79
N GLY A 491 -23.95 6.41 -3.38
CA GLY A 491 -22.59 6.20 -2.88
C GLY A 491 -21.77 5.43 -3.91
N VAL A 492 -20.52 5.82 -4.13
CA VAL A 492 -19.60 5.21 -5.10
C VAL A 492 -18.25 4.96 -4.46
N ASN A 493 -17.89 3.68 -4.28
CA ASN A 493 -16.57 3.23 -3.89
C ASN A 493 -15.76 2.87 -5.14
N GLN A 494 -14.84 3.76 -5.50
CA GLN A 494 -14.02 3.63 -6.69
C GLN A 494 -12.82 2.74 -6.39
N ARG A 495 -12.41 1.92 -7.36
CA ARG A 495 -11.30 1.00 -7.16
C ARG A 495 -10.02 1.76 -6.83
N GLU A 496 -9.34 1.32 -5.79
CA GLU A 496 -8.11 1.94 -5.26
C GLU A 496 -6.86 1.57 -6.08
N ASP A 497 -6.99 1.55 -7.42
CA ASP A 497 -5.96 1.11 -8.38
C ASP A 497 -5.29 2.27 -9.17
N SER A 498 -5.32 3.46 -8.57
CA SER A 498 -4.61 4.65 -9.02
C SER A 498 -4.39 5.61 -7.85
N VAL A 499 -3.38 6.45 -7.96
CA VAL A 499 -3.10 7.54 -7.03
C VAL A 499 -4.28 8.53 -6.96
N SER A 500 -4.39 9.30 -5.88
CA SER A 500 -5.46 10.29 -5.70
C SER A 500 -5.06 11.71 -6.11
N TYR A 501 -3.88 11.92 -6.70
CA TYR A 501 -3.44 13.19 -7.26
C TYR A 501 -2.50 12.96 -8.46
N ALA A 502 -2.17 13.99 -9.22
CA ALA A 502 -1.19 13.85 -10.30
C ALA A 502 0.23 13.86 -9.71
N ARG A 503 0.90 12.70 -9.70
CA ARG A 503 2.29 12.57 -9.25
C ARG A 503 3.29 12.89 -10.35
N SER A 504 2.93 12.55 -11.59
CA SER A 504 3.69 12.83 -12.81
C SER A 504 2.76 12.79 -14.02
N ASP A 505 3.31 13.06 -15.21
CA ASP A 505 2.55 12.95 -16.46
C ASP A 505 2.03 11.53 -16.72
N SER A 506 2.66 10.49 -16.18
CA SER A 506 2.31 9.08 -16.36
C SER A 506 1.73 8.40 -15.12
N GLU A 507 1.50 9.16 -14.04
CA GLU A 507 0.97 8.64 -12.78
C GLU A 507 -0.11 9.59 -12.22
N GLN A 508 -1.34 9.39 -12.70
CA GLN A 508 -2.48 10.25 -12.38
C GLN A 508 -3.69 9.46 -11.85
N SER A 509 -4.70 10.19 -11.35
CA SER A 509 -5.91 9.61 -10.77
C SER A 509 -6.93 9.17 -11.84
N ALA A 510 -7.39 7.92 -11.78
CA ALA A 510 -8.45 7.40 -12.64
C ALA A 510 -9.86 7.73 -12.12
N ARG A 511 -9.98 8.50 -11.03
CA ARG A 511 -11.27 8.76 -10.37
C ARG A 511 -12.20 9.59 -11.22
N ILE A 512 -13.51 9.41 -11.00
CA ILE A 512 -14.59 10.23 -11.52
C ILE A 512 -14.27 11.69 -11.20
N LYS A 513 -14.26 12.53 -12.24
CA LYS A 513 -14.17 13.97 -12.11
C LYS A 513 -15.54 14.60 -12.28
N ALA A 514 -16.20 14.43 -13.42
CA ALA A 514 -17.50 15.03 -13.69
C ALA A 514 -18.59 13.98 -13.93
N TYR A 515 -19.79 14.27 -13.44
CA TYR A 515 -20.94 13.38 -13.54
C TYR A 515 -22.25 14.13 -13.78
N LYS A 516 -23.27 13.37 -14.21
CA LYS A 516 -24.67 13.75 -14.23
C LYS A 516 -25.53 12.62 -13.68
N VAL A 517 -26.61 12.94 -13.00
CA VAL A 517 -27.62 11.98 -12.54
C VAL A 517 -28.95 12.26 -13.23
N PHE A 518 -29.59 11.21 -13.74
CA PHE A 518 -30.91 11.26 -14.35
C PHE A 518 -31.84 10.26 -13.66
N VAL A 519 -33.14 10.43 -13.84
CA VAL A 519 -34.17 9.50 -13.38
C VAL A 519 -35.13 9.18 -14.52
N SER A 520 -35.75 8.00 -14.48
CA SER A 520 -36.71 7.60 -15.50
C SER A 520 -37.75 6.64 -14.93
N SER A 521 -38.99 6.73 -15.42
CA SER A 521 -40.05 5.77 -15.10
C SER A 521 -39.97 4.50 -15.95
N ASP A 522 -39.35 4.57 -17.14
CA ASP A 522 -39.37 3.49 -18.16
C ASP A 522 -37.98 3.02 -18.61
N GLY A 523 -36.91 3.66 -18.13
CA GLY A 523 -35.51 3.34 -18.45
C GLY A 523 -35.07 3.79 -19.86
N LYS A 524 -35.96 4.48 -20.60
CA LYS A 524 -35.73 4.93 -21.98
C LYS A 524 -35.73 6.45 -22.06
N ASN A 525 -36.70 7.09 -21.41
CA ASN A 525 -36.90 8.53 -21.39
C ASN A 525 -36.32 9.11 -20.10
N TRP A 526 -35.15 9.75 -20.20
CA TRP A 526 -34.38 10.22 -19.03
C TRP A 526 -34.55 11.70 -18.69
N GLY A 527 -35.20 12.47 -19.57
CA GLY A 527 -35.39 13.91 -19.37
C GLY A 527 -34.08 14.68 -19.16
N SER A 528 -34.15 15.74 -18.35
CA SER A 528 -32.98 16.51 -17.92
C SER A 528 -32.30 15.88 -16.70
N ALA A 529 -31.02 16.19 -16.50
CA ALA A 529 -30.30 15.73 -15.33
C ALA A 529 -30.90 16.37 -14.06
N VAL A 530 -31.22 15.56 -13.05
CA VAL A 530 -31.66 16.02 -11.74
C VAL A 530 -30.50 16.52 -10.88
N LYS A 531 -29.26 16.11 -11.22
CA LYS A 531 -28.03 16.58 -10.60
C LYS A 531 -26.89 16.56 -11.63
N SER A 532 -25.97 17.50 -11.53
CA SER A 532 -24.68 17.48 -12.22
C SER A 532 -23.63 18.08 -11.31
N GLY A 533 -22.38 17.66 -11.45
CA GLY A 533 -21.31 18.20 -10.62
C GLY A 533 -19.99 17.49 -10.83
N THR A 534 -19.09 17.71 -9.88
CA THR A 534 -17.79 17.05 -9.83
C THR A 534 -17.61 16.31 -8.51
N LEU A 535 -16.87 15.20 -8.54
CA LEU A 535 -16.37 14.53 -7.33
C LEU A 535 -14.89 14.88 -7.16
N PRO A 536 -14.39 14.98 -5.91
CA PRO A 536 -12.97 15.20 -5.67
C PRO A 536 -12.15 13.96 -6.02
N SER A 537 -10.86 14.16 -6.31
CA SER A 537 -9.91 13.06 -6.47
C SER A 537 -9.44 12.59 -5.10
N HIS A 538 -10.33 11.98 -4.32
CA HIS A 538 -10.01 11.47 -2.98
C HIS A 538 -10.20 9.94 -2.92
N ARG A 539 -9.40 9.30 -2.07
CA ARG A 539 -9.56 7.88 -1.72
C ARG A 539 -10.87 7.65 -0.94
N GLY A 540 -11.38 6.43 -0.99
CA GLY A 540 -12.58 6.02 -0.27
C GLY A 540 -13.86 6.47 -0.94
N VAL A 541 -14.98 6.00 -0.41
CA VAL A 541 -16.32 6.26 -0.98
C VAL A 541 -16.60 7.76 -1.17
N GLN A 542 -17.23 8.09 -2.29
CA GLN A 542 -17.73 9.42 -2.63
C GLN A 542 -19.26 9.41 -2.78
N PHE A 543 -19.91 10.56 -2.57
CA PHE A 543 -21.37 10.66 -2.60
C PHE A 543 -21.89 11.70 -3.57
N VAL A 544 -23.07 11.40 -4.11
CA VAL A 544 -23.90 12.32 -4.87
C VAL A 544 -25.25 12.44 -4.17
N ASP A 545 -25.43 13.53 -3.42
CA ASP A 545 -26.71 13.83 -2.75
C ASP A 545 -27.72 14.44 -3.74
N LEU A 546 -28.96 13.98 -3.63
CA LEU A 546 -30.10 14.36 -4.47
C LEU A 546 -31.19 15.00 -3.61
N THR A 547 -31.95 15.91 -4.21
CA THR A 547 -33.31 16.18 -3.73
C THR A 547 -34.11 14.89 -3.85
N ALA A 548 -34.82 14.51 -2.79
CA ALA A 548 -35.57 13.25 -2.75
C ALA A 548 -36.49 13.11 -3.97
N VAL A 549 -36.35 12.00 -4.69
CA VAL A 549 -37.08 11.72 -5.92
C VAL A 549 -37.64 10.31 -5.88
N THR A 550 -38.86 10.12 -6.37
CA THR A 550 -39.45 8.78 -6.51
C THR A 550 -39.36 8.35 -7.97
N SER A 551 -38.60 7.29 -8.24
CA SER A 551 -38.39 6.80 -9.60
C SER A 551 -38.04 5.32 -9.61
N ARG A 552 -38.22 4.65 -10.76
CA ARG A 552 -37.82 3.25 -10.92
C ARG A 552 -36.38 3.14 -11.38
N TYR A 553 -35.98 4.03 -12.31
CA TYR A 553 -34.66 4.02 -12.88
C TYR A 553 -33.87 5.24 -12.45
N VAL A 554 -32.61 5.03 -12.11
CA VAL A 554 -31.62 6.08 -11.87
C VAL A 554 -30.45 5.83 -12.80
N ARG A 555 -29.87 6.89 -13.38
CA ARG A 555 -28.66 6.81 -14.20
C ARG A 555 -27.59 7.70 -13.61
N LEU A 556 -26.44 7.12 -13.29
CA LEU A 556 -25.20 7.87 -13.10
C LEU A 556 -24.44 7.89 -14.44
N GLN A 557 -24.36 9.05 -15.06
CA GLN A 557 -23.53 9.27 -16.24
C GLN A 557 -22.21 9.89 -15.81
N VAL A 558 -21.10 9.17 -15.97
CA VAL A 558 -19.76 9.73 -15.78
C VAL A 558 -19.27 10.31 -17.09
N THR A 559 -18.88 11.59 -17.08
CA THR A 559 -18.50 12.33 -18.30
C THR A 559 -17.00 12.57 -18.40
N SER A 560 -16.26 12.59 -17.29
CA SER A 560 -14.79 12.67 -17.30
C SER A 560 -14.18 12.03 -16.04
N THR A 561 -12.92 11.63 -16.15
CA THR A 561 -12.05 11.23 -15.04
C THR A 561 -10.91 12.24 -14.86
N TYR A 562 -10.14 12.12 -13.77
CA TYR A 562 -9.07 13.08 -13.43
C TYR A 562 -7.82 12.96 -14.32
N ALA A 563 -7.47 11.76 -14.78
CA ALA A 563 -6.28 11.52 -15.58
C ALA A 563 -6.33 12.28 -16.90
N ALA A 564 -5.24 12.99 -17.21
CA ALA A 564 -5.01 13.64 -18.49
C ALA A 564 -4.55 12.63 -19.56
N SER A 565 -4.60 13.04 -20.83
CA SER A 565 -4.19 12.19 -21.96
C SER A 565 -2.69 11.84 -21.98
N SER A 566 -1.87 12.53 -21.18
CA SER A 566 -0.46 12.17 -20.98
C SER A 566 -0.28 10.84 -20.25
N ASP A 567 -1.21 10.46 -19.36
CA ASP A 567 -1.26 9.14 -18.74
C ASP A 567 -2.16 8.22 -19.58
N SER A 568 -1.62 7.67 -20.67
CA SER A 568 -2.40 6.80 -21.58
C SER A 568 -2.96 5.54 -20.89
N THR A 569 -2.32 5.08 -19.81
CA THR A 569 -2.77 3.94 -19.00
C THR A 569 -4.07 4.24 -18.27
N ARG A 570 -4.21 5.43 -17.67
CA ARG A 570 -5.37 5.79 -16.83
C ARG A 570 -6.33 6.76 -17.50
N TYR A 571 -5.96 7.39 -18.60
CA TYR A 571 -6.82 8.30 -19.35
C TYR A 571 -8.16 7.65 -19.71
N LYS A 572 -9.26 8.30 -19.30
CA LYS A 572 -10.66 7.82 -19.43
C LYS A 572 -11.01 6.51 -18.71
N ARG A 573 -10.05 5.84 -18.06
CA ARG A 573 -10.28 4.61 -17.31
C ARG A 573 -11.09 4.93 -16.06
N LEU A 574 -12.13 4.15 -15.81
CA LEU A 574 -12.92 4.19 -14.58
C LEU A 574 -13.19 2.75 -14.14
N ARG A 575 -12.89 2.47 -12.86
CA ARG A 575 -13.24 1.21 -12.20
C ARG A 575 -13.92 1.46 -10.86
N ILE A 576 -14.94 0.67 -10.56
CA ILE A 576 -15.78 0.83 -9.37
C ILE A 576 -15.96 -0.56 -8.75
N ASP A 577 -15.63 -0.66 -7.46
CA ASP A 577 -15.80 -1.91 -6.69
C ASP A 577 -17.22 -1.99 -6.09
N GLU A 578 -17.76 -0.87 -5.59
CA GLU A 578 -19.12 -0.83 -5.04
C GLU A 578 -19.83 0.48 -5.40
N THR A 579 -21.12 0.41 -5.70
CA THR A 579 -22.01 1.55 -5.80
C THR A 579 -23.42 1.19 -5.32
N TRP A 580 -24.10 2.14 -4.70
CA TRP A 580 -25.43 1.91 -4.15
C TRP A 580 -26.32 3.14 -4.20
N LEU A 581 -27.62 2.89 -4.14
CA LEU A 581 -28.66 3.92 -4.00
C LEU A 581 -29.16 3.97 -2.55
N GLY A 582 -29.31 5.18 -2.03
CA GLY A 582 -29.89 5.44 -0.72
C GLY A 582 -31.33 5.95 -0.82
N SER A 583 -32.25 5.40 -0.04
CA SER A 583 -33.62 5.90 0.13
C SER A 583 -33.71 7.01 1.17
N ASP A 584 -32.90 6.88 2.23
CA ASP A 584 -32.94 7.71 3.43
C ASP A 584 -31.55 7.83 4.04
N TYR A 585 -31.28 8.95 4.70
CA TYR A 585 -30.07 9.13 5.50
C TYR A 585 -30.19 8.42 6.85
N ALA A 586 -29.07 7.94 7.37
CA ALA A 586 -29.03 7.35 8.70
C ALA A 586 -29.43 8.39 9.76
N THR A 587 -30.10 7.90 10.79
CA THR A 587 -30.40 8.64 12.02
C THR A 587 -29.82 7.87 13.21
N THR A 588 -29.61 8.59 14.31
CA THR A 588 -29.03 8.05 15.54
C THR A 588 -29.68 6.70 15.93
N ALA A 589 -28.85 5.75 16.35
CA ALA A 589 -29.32 4.53 16.97
C ALA A 589 -29.93 4.89 18.34
N GLY A 590 -31.25 4.68 18.45
CA GLY A 590 -32.01 4.97 19.66
C GLY A 590 -31.74 3.99 20.80
#